data_AF-A0A2T1CC77-F1
#
_entry.id   AF-A0A2T1CC77-F1
#
_cell.length_a   1.000
_cell.length_b   1.000
_cell.length_c   1.000
_cell.angle_alpha   90.00
_cell.angle_beta   90.00
_cell.angle_gamma   90.00
#
_symmetry.space_group_name_H-M   'P 1'
#
loop_
_entity.id
_entity.type
_entity.pdbx_description
1 polymer ?
#
loop_
_entity_poly.entity_id
_entity_poly.type
_entity_poly.pdbx_seq_one_letter_code
_entity_poly.pdbx_strand_id
1 'polypeptide(L)'
;MKITNKEQLEFKVLQLTSNHFLCKSIPDNWYDLSEDQQNEFLIENNWEPFEKYEPQYVWGCIENAAQTTQEFIEDLNKEGN
;
A
#
# COMPACT_ATOMS: atom_id res chain seq x y z
N MET A 1 -16.78 -13.51 5.06
CA MET A 1 -15.77 -13.32 3.99
C MET A 1 -14.52 -14.03 4.46
N LYS A 2 -14.19 -15.21 3.92
CA LYS A 2 -12.96 -15.91 4.33
C LYS A 2 -11.82 -15.25 3.57
N ILE A 3 -11.04 -14.42 4.26
CA ILE A 3 -9.82 -13.86 3.67
C ILE A 3 -8.93 -15.06 3.33
N THR A 4 -8.66 -15.19 2.03
CA THR A 4 -7.98 -16.35 1.44
C THR A 4 -6.51 -15.96 1.37
N ASN A 5 -5.61 -16.64 2.10
CA ASN A 5 -4.16 -16.38 2.23
C ASN A 5 -3.74 -15.01 2.86
N LYS A 6 -2.83 -15.06 3.85
CA LYS A 6 -2.25 -13.90 4.55
C LYS A 6 -1.59 -12.91 3.58
N GLU A 7 -0.83 -13.41 2.61
CA GLU A 7 -0.14 -12.57 1.62
C GLU A 7 -1.12 -11.77 0.74
N GLN A 8 -2.27 -12.36 0.38
CA GLN A 8 -3.30 -11.66 -0.39
C GLN A 8 -3.94 -10.55 0.45
N LEU A 9 -4.14 -10.77 1.74
CA LEU A 9 -4.61 -9.73 2.65
C LEU A 9 -3.60 -8.59 2.75
N GLU A 10 -2.33 -8.92 2.99
CA GLU A 10 -1.26 -7.94 3.13
C GLU A 10 -1.18 -7.04 1.91
N PHE A 11 -1.22 -7.63 0.71
CA PHE A 11 -1.20 -6.87 -0.54
C PHE A 11 -2.48 -6.05 -0.74
N LYS A 12 -3.66 -6.57 -0.38
CA LYS A 12 -4.91 -5.79 -0.45
C LYS A 12 -4.92 -4.62 0.52
N VAL A 13 -4.31 -4.77 1.70
CA VAL A 13 -4.10 -3.67 2.65
C VAL A 13 -3.14 -2.64 2.06
N LEU A 14 -2.05 -3.06 1.43
CA LEU A 14 -1.11 -2.16 0.76
C LEU A 14 -1.78 -1.37 -0.38
N GLN A 15 -2.59 -2.04 -1.20
CA GLN A 15 -3.41 -1.39 -2.23
C GLN A 15 -4.39 -0.40 -1.63
N LEU A 16 -5.07 -0.76 -0.54
CA LEU A 16 -6.01 0.13 0.15
C LEU A 16 -5.30 1.40 0.62
N THR A 17 -4.22 1.26 1.38
CA THR A 17 -3.51 2.39 2.01
C THR A 17 -2.78 3.27 1.00
N SER A 18 -2.37 2.72 -0.16
CA SER A 18 -1.79 3.52 -1.24
C SER A 18 -2.70 4.66 -1.71
N ASN A 19 -4.03 4.49 -1.64
CA ASN A 19 -4.99 5.55 -2.01
C ASN A 19 -5.02 6.75 -1.06
N HIS A 20 -4.32 6.69 0.09
CA HIS A 20 -4.16 7.85 0.97
C HIS A 20 -3.06 8.80 0.49
N PHE A 21 -2.17 8.32 -0.38
CA PHE A 21 -0.98 9.03 -0.84
C PHE A 21 -0.97 9.24 -2.36
N LEU A 22 -1.71 8.39 -3.08
CA LEU A 22 -1.79 8.39 -4.54
C LEU A 22 -3.22 8.64 -5.00
N CYS A 23 -3.37 9.31 -6.14
CA CYS A 23 -4.61 9.47 -6.88
C CYS A 23 -5.14 8.14 -7.47
N LYS A 24 -4.28 7.11 -7.53
CA LYS A 24 -4.62 5.77 -8.00
C LYS A 24 -3.89 4.72 -7.17
N SER A 25 -4.62 3.69 -6.75
CA SER A 25 -4.06 2.52 -6.07
C SER A 25 -2.99 1.82 -6.93
N ILE A 26 -1.97 1.26 -6.27
CA ILE A 26 -0.97 0.42 -6.93
C ILE A 26 -1.64 -0.77 -7.66
N PRO A 27 -1.16 -1.13 -8.86
CA PRO A 27 -1.79 -2.18 -9.68
C PRO A 27 -1.56 -3.58 -9.10
N ASP A 28 -2.38 -4.55 -9.51
CA ASP A 28 -2.28 -5.94 -9.02
C ASP A 28 -0.95 -6.62 -9.36
N ASN A 29 -0.25 -6.17 -10.40
CA ASN A 29 1.07 -6.66 -10.82
C ASN A 29 2.24 -5.83 -10.25
N TRP A 30 2.04 -5.12 -9.14
CA TRP A 30 3.03 -4.20 -8.57
C TRP A 30 4.42 -4.82 -8.42
N TYR A 31 4.51 -6.05 -7.90
CA TYR A 31 5.77 -6.75 -7.68
C TYR A 31 6.41 -7.34 -8.95
N ASP A 32 5.70 -7.31 -10.09
CA ASP A 32 6.25 -7.66 -11.40
C ASP A 32 6.90 -6.45 -12.10
N LEU A 33 6.64 -5.23 -11.61
CA LEU A 33 7.24 -4.01 -12.13
C LEU A 33 8.69 -3.89 -11.68
N SER A 34 9.53 -3.33 -12.56
CA SER A 34 10.87 -2.87 -12.18
C SER A 34 10.78 -1.68 -11.22
N GLU A 35 11.86 -1.44 -10.47
CA GLU A 35 11.95 -0.29 -9.56
C GLU A 35 11.70 1.05 -10.27
N ASP A 36 12.25 1.23 -11.49
CA ASP A 36 12.02 2.42 -12.29
C ASP A 36 10.54 2.60 -12.65
N GLN A 37 9.84 1.52 -13.01
CA GLN A 37 8.40 1.55 -13.31
C GLN A 37 7.56 1.81 -12.06
N GLN A 38 7.97 1.30 -10.90
CA GLN A 38 7.32 1.61 -9.63
C GLN A 38 7.49 3.08 -9.27
N ASN A 39 8.70 3.62 -9.41
CA ASN A 39 8.99 5.03 -9.16
C ASN A 39 8.22 5.95 -10.12
N GLU A 40 8.17 5.62 -11.41
CA GLU A 40 7.38 6.34 -12.41
C GLU A 40 5.90 6.35 -12.04
N PHE A 41 5.33 5.20 -11.67
CA PHE A 41 3.95 5.11 -11.22
C PHE A 41 3.66 6.00 -10.01
N LEU A 42 4.54 6.00 -9.00
CA LEU A 42 4.39 6.83 -7.81
C LEU A 42 4.42 8.33 -8.16
N ILE A 43 5.35 8.75 -9.01
CA ILE A 43 5.47 10.14 -9.46
C ILE A 43 4.22 10.58 -10.22
N GLU A 44 3.75 9.77 -11.17
CA GLU A 44 2.58 10.10 -12.01
C GLU A 44 1.26 10.13 -11.23
N ASN A 45 1.18 9.37 -10.14
CA ASN A 45 -0.05 9.21 -9.37
C ASN A 45 0.03 9.88 -8.00
N ASN A 46 1.07 10.64 -7.67
CA ASN A 46 1.15 11.35 -6.40
C ASN A 46 -0.07 12.24 -6.16
N TRP A 47 -0.54 12.28 -4.91
CA TRP A 47 -1.46 13.33 -4.48
C TRP A 47 -0.71 14.66 -4.37
N GLU A 48 -1.38 15.78 -4.64
CA GLU A 48 -0.78 17.13 -4.70
C GLU A 48 0.18 17.46 -3.53
N PRO A 49 -0.14 17.13 -2.25
CA PRO A 49 0.78 17.37 -1.14
C PRO A 49 2.12 16.62 -1.23
N PHE A 50 2.17 15.53 -1.98
CA PHE A 50 3.33 14.65 -2.15
C PHE A 50 4.10 14.89 -3.45
N GLU A 51 3.66 15.79 -4.34
CA GLU A 51 4.28 16.02 -5.67
C GLU A 51 5.77 16.37 -5.64
N LYS A 52 6.26 16.97 -4.54
CA LYS A 52 7.67 17.37 -4.38
C LYS A 52 8.50 16.37 -3.57
N TYR A 53 7.89 15.27 -3.15
CA TYR A 53 8.57 14.23 -2.39
C TYR A 53 9.09 13.16 -3.32
N GLU A 54 10.26 12.62 -2.98
CA GLU A 54 10.83 11.49 -3.69
C GLU A 54 9.92 10.26 -3.59
N PRO A 55 9.80 9.45 -4.66
CA PRO A 55 8.91 8.29 -4.68
C PRO A 55 9.19 7.32 -3.53
N GLN A 56 10.45 7.18 -3.10
CA GLN A 56 10.82 6.31 -1.97
C GLN A 56 10.25 6.81 -0.64
N TYR A 57 10.12 8.13 -0.46
CA TYR A 57 9.47 8.68 0.74
C TYR A 57 7.98 8.35 0.73
N VAL A 58 7.31 8.57 -0.41
CA VAL A 58 5.89 8.27 -0.58
C VAL A 58 5.63 6.77 -0.37
N TRP A 59 6.48 5.91 -0.94
CA TRP A 59 6.42 4.47 -0.74
C TRP A 59 6.54 4.08 0.74
N GLY A 60 7.51 4.66 1.46
CA GLY A 60 7.66 4.43 2.89
C GLY A 60 6.43 4.86 3.70
N CYS A 61 5.74 5.94 3.31
CA CYS A 61 4.47 6.32 3.94
C CYS A 61 3.37 5.27 3.69
N ILE A 62 3.28 4.73 2.47
CA ILE A 62 2.32 3.68 2.11
C ILE A 62 2.58 2.40 2.92
N GLU A 63 3.84 1.97 3.02
CA GLU A 63 4.23 0.79 3.79
C GLU A 63 3.91 0.94 5.27
N ASN A 64 4.23 2.09 5.88
CA ASN A 64 3.91 2.36 7.28
C ASN A 64 2.38 2.34 7.53
N ALA A 65 1.60 2.93 6.63
CA ALA A 65 0.14 2.88 6.73
C ALA A 65 -0.40 1.45 6.56
N ALA A 66 0.18 0.67 5.66
CA ALA A 66 -0.19 -0.73 5.46
C ALA A 66 0.12 -1.57 6.70
N GLN A 67 1.32 -1.42 7.26
CA GLN A 67 1.76 -2.14 8.47
C GLN A 67 0.81 -1.87 9.64
N THR A 68 0.55 -0.59 9.96
CA THR A 68 -0.36 -0.23 11.06
C THR A 68 -1.79 -0.76 10.85
N THR A 69 -2.25 -0.78 9.60
CA THR A 69 -3.56 -1.36 9.26
C THR A 69 -3.58 -2.88 9.42
N GLN A 70 -2.50 -3.57 9.04
CA GLN A 70 -2.35 -5.01 9.25
C GLN A 70 -2.33 -5.36 10.74
N GLU A 71 -1.57 -4.63 11.55
CA GLU A 71 -1.53 -4.79 13.01
C GLU A 71 -2.93 -4.66 13.62
N PHE A 72 -3.69 -3.64 13.22
CA PHE A 72 -5.08 -3.47 13.64
C PHE A 72 -5.98 -4.66 13.27
N ILE A 73 -5.88 -5.19 12.05
CA ILE A 73 -6.65 -6.35 11.61
C ILE A 73 -6.24 -7.61 12.40
N GLU A 74 -4.95 -7.81 12.63
CA GLU A 74 -4.45 -8.92 13.44
C GLU A 74 -4.97 -8.86 14.88
N ASP A 75 -5.03 -7.66 15.49
CA ASP A 75 -5.56 -7.48 16.83
C ASP A 75 -7.07 -7.78 16.90
N LEU A 76 -7.87 -7.33 15.93
CA LEU A 76 -9.29 -7.70 15.84
C LEU A 76 -9.49 -9.22 15.71
N ASN A 77 -8.60 -9.92 15.01
CA ASN A 77 -8.66 -11.38 14.87
C ASN A 77 -8.25 -12.12 16.15
N LYS A 78 -7.45 -11.50 17.03
CA LYS A 78 -7.09 -12.06 18.35
C LYS A 78 -8.23 -11.89 19.35
N GLU A 79 -8.93 -10.76 19.34
CA GLU A 79 -10.05 -10.48 20.25
C GLU A 79 -11.32 -11.30 19.94
N GLY A 80 -11.46 -11.79 18.71
CA GLY A 80 -12.58 -12.62 18.27
C GLY A 80 -12.43 -14.13 18.54
N ASN A 81 -11.35 -14.58 19.21
CA ASN A 81 -11.07 -15.99 19.55
C ASN A 81 -11.11 -16.24 21.06
#